data_AF-A0AAW1HF80-F1
#
_entry.id   AF-A0AAW1HF80-F1
#
_cell.length_a   1.000
_cell.length_b   1.000
_cell.length_c   1.000
_cell.angle_alpha   90.00
_cell.angle_beta   90.00
_cell.angle_gamma   90.00
#
_symmetry.space_group_name_H-M   'P 1'
#
loop_
_entity.id
_entity.type
_entity.pdbx_description
1 polymer ?
#
loop_
_entity_poly.entity_id
_entity_poly.type
_entity_poly.pdbx_seq_one_letter_code
_entity_poly.pdbx_strand_id
1 'polypeptide(L)' 'LPSFTKDEIEDLKGSCDFFGLNHYTTYLCTTLKTQSEGPSHARDVGAQYSVDPKWESTASDWLKVVPEMGFKKAIKLD' A
#
# COMPACT_ATOMS: atom_id res chain seq x y z
N LEU A 1 -10.69 -13.43 -6.99
CA LEU A 1 -9.77 -13.64 -5.84
C LEU A 1 -9.97 -15.08 -5.36
N PRO A 2 -8.91 -15.88 -5.14
CA PRO A 2 -9.04 -17.23 -4.58
C PRO A 2 -9.62 -17.21 -3.16
N SER A 3 -10.15 -18.34 -2.73
CA SER A 3 -10.70 -18.54 -1.38
C SER A 3 -9.90 -19.61 -0.64
N PHE A 4 -9.79 -19.44 0.68
CA PHE A 4 -9.23 -20.47 1.55
C PHE A 4 -10.33 -21.38 2.11
N THR A 5 -9.98 -22.63 2.38
CA THR A 5 -10.74 -23.56 3.22
C THR A 5 -10.60 -23.18 4.70
N LYS A 6 -11.40 -23.81 5.57
CA LYS A 6 -11.32 -23.55 7.02
C LYS A 6 -9.98 -23.99 7.61
N ASP A 7 -9.50 -25.17 7.20
CA ASP A 7 -8.26 -25.75 7.70
C ASP A 7 -7.05 -24.87 7.31
N GLU A 8 -6.99 -24.38 6.06
CA GLU A 8 -5.94 -23.45 5.62
C GLU A 8 -5.94 -22.13 6.41
N ILE A 9 -7.12 -21.62 6.79
CA ILE A 9 -7.22 -20.41 7.63
C ILE A 9 -6.68 -20.69 9.03
N GLU A 10 -6.99 -21.84 9.61
CA GLU A 10 -6.53 -22.23 10.93
C GLU A 10 -5.01 -22.42 10.95
N ASP A 11 -4.45 -23.11 9.96
CA ASP A 11 -3.01 -23.36 9.83
C ASP A 11 -2.20 -22.06 9.66
N LEU A 12 -2.70 -21.10 8.86
CA LEU A 12 -1.98 -19.86 8.59
C LEU A 12 -2.08 -18.85 9.74
N LYS A 13 -3.16 -18.88 10.52
CA LYS A 13 -3.40 -17.88 11.56
C LYS A 13 -2.42 -18.07 12.73
N GLY A 14 -1.61 -17.04 12.99
CA GLY A 14 -0.62 -17.06 14.06
C GLY A 14 0.74 -17.64 13.65
N SER A 15 0.97 -17.87 12.35
CA SER A 15 2.25 -18.37 11.80
C SER A 15 3.38 -17.34 11.77
N CYS A 16 3.37 -16.32 12.64
CA CYS A 16 4.44 -15.31 12.73
C CYS A 16 4.74 -14.89 14.18
N ASP A 17 6.02 -14.73 14.49
CA ASP A 17 6.50 -14.24 15.79
C ASP A 17 6.63 -12.71 15.83
N PHE A 18 6.85 -12.08 14.67
CA PHE A 18 6.98 -10.64 14.52
C PHE A 18 6.55 -10.20 13.11
N PHE A 19 6.38 -8.89 12.93
CA PHE A 19 6.04 -8.28 11.64
C PHE A 19 7.19 -7.41 11.13
N GLY A 20 7.81 -7.81 10.02
CA GLY A 20 8.80 -7.00 9.31
C GLY A 20 8.13 -6.08 8.29
N LEU A 21 8.38 -4.77 8.40
CA LEU A 21 7.81 -3.76 7.49
C LEU A 21 8.91 -3.13 6.62
N ASN A 22 8.80 -3.34 5.31
CA ASN A 22 9.58 -2.58 4.34
C ASN A 22 8.79 -1.33 3.93
N HIS A 23 9.26 -0.14 4.31
CA HIS A 23 8.65 1.13 3.94
C HIS A 23 9.67 2.05 3.27
N TYR A 24 9.27 2.66 2.16
CA TYR A 24 10.15 3.48 1.33
C TYR A 24 9.55 4.84 0.95
N THR A 25 8.25 4.88 0.64
CA THR A 25 7.55 6.08 0.15
C THR A 25 6.10 6.05 0.62
N THR A 26 5.36 7.13 0.33
CA THR A 26 3.93 7.25 0.58
C THR A 26 3.25 7.87 -0.64
N TYR A 27 1.99 7.51 -0.88
CA TYR A 27 1.16 8.09 -1.92
C TYR A 27 -0.01 8.84 -1.31
N LEU A 28 -0.42 9.92 -1.98
CA LEU A 28 -1.75 10.50 -1.80
C LEU A 28 -2.75 9.57 -2.47
N CYS A 29 -3.95 9.46 -1.87
CA CYS A 29 -4.98 8.54 -2.33
C CYS A 29 -6.32 9.29 -2.40
N THR A 30 -7.02 9.13 -3.52
CA THR A 30 -8.39 9.60 -3.72
C THR A 30 -9.25 8.48 -4.29
N THR A 31 -10.57 8.63 -4.24
CA THR A 31 -11.49 7.67 -4.88
C THR A 31 -11.29 7.65 -6.39
N LEU A 32 -11.16 6.46 -6.99
CA LEU A 32 -11.10 6.31 -8.44
C LEU A 32 -12.44 6.73 -9.07
N LYS A 33 -12.43 7.78 -9.90
CA LYS A 33 -13.64 8.31 -10.53
C LYS A 33 -14.05 7.57 -11.80
N THR A 34 -13.08 7.03 -12.53
CA THR A 34 -13.30 6.38 -13.82
C THR A 34 -12.50 5.09 -13.87
N GLN A 35 -13.15 3.98 -14.18
CA GLN A 35 -12.49 2.70 -14.29
C GLN A 35 -11.99 2.48 -15.71
N SER A 36 -10.76 1.97 -15.84
CA SER A 36 -10.24 1.47 -17.12
C SER A 36 -10.89 0.14 -17.48
N GLU A 37 -10.86 -0.22 -18.77
CA GLU A 37 -11.35 -1.52 -19.24
C GLU A 37 -10.49 -2.70 -18.75
N GLY A 38 -11.12 -3.87 -18.57
CA GLY A 38 -10.45 -5.11 -18.18
C GLY A 38 -10.24 -5.31 -16.67
N PRO A 39 -9.95 -6.56 -16.24
CA PRO A 39 -9.67 -6.86 -14.84
C PRO A 39 -8.25 -6.44 -14.44
N SER A 40 -8.10 -5.80 -13.28
CA SER A 40 -6.79 -5.55 -12.66
C SER A 40 -6.94 -5.30 -11.16
N HIS A 41 -5.90 -5.63 -10.38
CA HIS A 41 -5.85 -5.30 -8.96
C HIS A 41 -6.03 -3.78 -8.73
N ALA A 42 -5.37 -2.94 -9.54
CA ALA A 42 -5.47 -1.48 -9.41
C ALA A 42 -6.91 -0.97 -9.54
N ARG A 43 -7.71 -1.57 -10.43
CA ARG A 43 -9.13 -1.24 -10.60
C ARG A 43 -9.96 -1.75 -9.42
N ASP A 44 -9.73 -2.98 -8.99
CA ASP A 44 -10.49 -3.62 -7.92
C ASP A 44 -10.24 -2.95 -6.54
N VAL A 45 -9.09 -2.27 -6.36
CA VAL A 45 -8.77 -1.44 -5.19
C VAL A 45 -9.65 -0.19 -5.08
N GLY A 46 -10.14 0.36 -6.20
CA GLY A 46 -11.04 1.53 -6.20
C GLY A 46 -10.40 2.87 -5.80
N ALA A 47 -9.07 2.96 -5.83
CA ALA A 47 -8.31 4.15 -5.48
C ALA A 47 -7.48 4.69 -6.65
N GLN A 48 -7.32 6.01 -6.69
CA GLN A 48 -6.36 6.70 -7.53
C GLN A 48 -5.21 7.21 -6.65
N TYR A 49 -3.98 6.88 -7.05
CA TYR A 49 -2.77 7.29 -6.35
C TYR A 49 -2.10 8.46 -7.05
N SER A 50 -1.56 9.39 -6.27
CA SER A 50 -0.74 10.49 -6.75
C SER A 50 0.37 10.80 -5.76
N VAL A 51 1.30 11.67 -6.17
CA VAL A 51 2.37 12.20 -5.33
C VAL A 51 2.27 13.72 -5.32
N ASP A 52 2.68 14.35 -4.21
CA ASP A 52 2.86 15.80 -4.24
C ASP A 52 4.10 16.12 -5.07
N PRO A 53 4.01 16.94 -6.14
CA PRO A 53 5.18 17.30 -6.95
C PRO A 53 6.26 18.06 -6.16
N LYS A 54 5.94 18.57 -4.97
CA LYS A 54 6.90 19.21 -4.07
C LYS A 54 7.74 18.22 -3.27
N TRP A 55 7.35 16.95 -3.18
CA TRP A 55 8.15 15.94 -2.48
C TRP A 55 9.47 15.69 -3.21
N GLU A 56 10.56 15.63 -2.45
CA GLU A 56 11.88 15.36 -2.99
C GLU A 56 11.89 14.00 -3.70
N SER A 57 12.45 13.99 -4.90
CA SER A 57 12.54 12.81 -5.75
C SER A 57 13.91 12.18 -5.65
N THR A 58 13.96 10.86 -5.80
CA THR A 58 15.21 10.10 -5.89
C THR A 58 15.50 9.73 -7.35
N ALA A 59 16.57 8.94 -7.58
CA ALA A 59 16.84 8.36 -8.90
C ALA A 59 15.80 7.31 -9.35
N SER A 60 14.92 6.86 -8.45
CA SER A 60 13.79 5.98 -8.78
C SER A 60 12.49 6.76 -8.84
N ASP A 61 11.81 6.73 -9.98
CA ASP A 61 10.62 7.56 -10.24
C ASP A 61 9.49 7.38 -9.21
N TRP A 62 9.30 6.16 -8.73
CA TRP A 62 8.27 5.79 -7.76
C TRP A 62 8.59 6.21 -6.32
N LEU A 63 9.85 6.53 -6.01
CA LEU A 63 10.35 6.74 -4.65
C LEU A 63 10.48 8.24 -4.33
N LYS A 64 9.68 8.70 -3.35
CA LYS A 64 9.65 10.08 -2.84
C LYS A 64 10.01 10.12 -1.36
N VAL A 65 10.67 11.19 -0.93
CA VAL A 65 11.09 11.37 0.47
C VAL A 65 9.93 11.98 1.28
N VAL A 66 9.28 11.15 2.12
CA VAL A 66 8.10 11.55 2.92
C VAL A 66 8.17 10.98 4.36
N PRO A 67 9.03 11.51 5.25
CA PRO A 67 9.25 10.92 6.57
C PRO A 67 8.07 11.14 7.55
N GLU A 68 7.66 12.40 7.80
CA GLU A 68 6.66 12.74 8.82
C GLU A 68 5.25 12.26 8.47
N MET A 69 4.84 12.48 7.21
CA MET A 69 3.53 12.04 6.72
C MET A 69 3.51 10.59 6.21
N GLY A 70 4.67 9.94 6.11
CA GLY A 70 4.81 8.58 5.60
C GLY A 70 5.13 7.58 6.72
N PHE A 71 6.40 7.25 6.93
CA PHE A 71 6.77 6.14 7.81
C PHE A 71 6.27 6.33 9.25
N LYS A 72 6.43 7.53 9.83
CA LYS A 72 5.95 7.80 11.20
C LYS A 72 4.45 7.52 11.34
N LYS A 73 3.65 7.96 10.37
CA LYS A 73 2.21 7.64 10.32
C LYS A 73 1.94 6.16 10.12
N ALA A 74 2.69 5.48 9.25
CA ALA A 74 2.50 4.06 8.97
C ALA A 74 2.68 3.17 10.23
N ILE A 75 3.62 3.53 11.10
CA ILE A 75 3.85 2.84 12.38
C ILE A 75 3.11 3.48 13.56
N LYS A 76 2.29 4.52 13.32
CA LYS A 76 1.55 5.29 14.33
C LYS A 76 2.44 5.83 15.45
N LEU A 77 3.63 6.32 15.09
CA LEU A 77 4.50 7.04 16.00
C LEU A 77 4.07 8.51 15.99
N ASP A 78 3.58 9.00 17.15
CA ASP A 78 3.16 10.39 17.36
C ASP A 78 4.32 11.40 17.20
#